data_AF-Q2FQ28-F1
#
_entry.id   AF-Q2FQ28-F1
#
_cell.length_a   1.000
_cell.length_b   1.000
_cell.length_c   1.000
_cell.angle_alpha   90.00
_cell.angle_beta   90.00
_cell.angle_gamma   90.00
#
_symmetry.space_group_name_H-M   'P 1'
#
loop_
_entity.id
_entity.type
_entity.pdbx_description
1 polymer ?
#
loop_
_entity_poly.entity_id
_entity_poly.type
_entity_poly.pdbx_seq_one_letter_code
_entity_poly.pdbx_strand_id
1 'polypeptide(L)'
;MSNRLDKPLILMIDEIDTLVGDTLISVLRQIRSGYDIRPLHFPSSIILCGVRDFRDYRIHSDKDKSVITGGSAFNIKAESLRLGNFTEDETRTLFLEHTTETGQVFEDEALASVWNLTRGQPWLVNALAYEVCFKIEGGKNRSNPITQSLVMEAKERLIQRRETHLDQLVDKLQEERVRRVIEPILTGEIFEENLKSDDIYYLVDLGLITPERGGALAISNPIYQEIIPRELSYTAQSGMSLKAAWYIDKNGSIRVHDLLVSFQQFFREHSESWTEIAQYKEAAPQLILEAFLQRIVNGGGQITREYGLGKGRTDLFILWCLPDGTYQRFVIECKIVYGSREATISKGLDQVMRYADRCGAEEVYLLIFDRDTKKSWDEKIFNQIIEHQGRKVTIFGM
;
A
#
# COMPACT_ATOMS: atom_id res chain seq x y z
N MET A 1 -45.53 8.63 -7.06
CA MET A 1 -45.12 8.68 -5.64
C MET A 1 -44.84 10.11 -5.21
N SER A 2 -44.04 10.89 -5.96
CA SER A 2 -43.75 12.30 -5.63
C SER A 2 -44.97 13.21 -5.44
N ASN A 3 -45.98 13.16 -6.32
CA ASN A 3 -47.22 13.95 -6.17
C ASN A 3 -48.07 13.68 -4.91
N ARG A 4 -47.72 12.66 -4.13
CA ARG A 4 -48.40 12.34 -2.86
C ARG A 4 -47.60 12.82 -1.64
N LEU A 5 -46.45 13.45 -1.85
CA LEU A 5 -45.59 13.95 -0.79
C LEU A 5 -45.76 15.46 -0.68
N ASP A 6 -45.91 15.96 0.55
CA ASP A 6 -46.02 17.39 0.83
C ASP A 6 -44.69 18.14 0.67
N LYS A 7 -43.59 17.40 0.47
CA LYS A 7 -42.23 17.92 0.30
C LYS A 7 -41.55 17.31 -0.92
N PRO A 8 -40.59 18.03 -1.56
CA PRO A 8 -39.75 17.49 -2.62
C PRO A 8 -39.07 16.17 -2.22
N LEU A 9 -39.10 15.18 -3.11
CA LEU A 9 -38.44 13.90 -2.90
C LEU A 9 -36.99 13.94 -3.42
N ILE A 10 -36.03 13.59 -2.58
CA ILE A 10 -34.64 13.33 -2.98
C ILE A 10 -34.40 11.82 -2.88
N LEU A 11 -33.88 11.22 -3.95
CA LEU A 11 -33.52 9.81 -3.98
C LEU A 11 -31.99 9.67 -3.94
N MET A 12 -31.47 8.92 -2.97
CA MET A 12 -30.05 8.57 -2.91
C MET A 12 -29.91 7.08 -3.22
N ILE A 13 -29.08 6.76 -4.20
CA ILE A 13 -28.75 5.38 -4.56
C ILE A 13 -27.27 5.18 -4.28
N ASP A 14 -26.98 4.39 -3.26
CA ASP A 14 -25.61 4.07 -2.88
C ASP A 14 -25.09 2.87 -3.68
N GLU A 15 -23.76 2.79 -3.79
CA GLU A 15 -23.04 1.71 -4.51
C GLU A 15 -23.58 1.43 -5.92
N ILE A 16 -23.97 2.49 -6.67
CA ILE A 16 -24.51 2.35 -8.04
C ILE A 16 -23.53 1.65 -8.99
N ASP A 17 -22.25 1.72 -8.65
CA ASP A 17 -21.11 1.15 -9.36
C ASP A 17 -21.00 -0.37 -9.24
N THR A 18 -21.76 -0.98 -8.33
CA THR A 18 -21.94 -2.44 -8.28
C THR A 18 -22.80 -2.95 -9.44
N LEU A 19 -23.64 -2.10 -10.03
CA LEU A 19 -24.39 -2.44 -11.23
C LEU A 19 -23.48 -2.40 -12.45
N VAL A 20 -23.44 -3.50 -13.20
CA VAL A 20 -22.60 -3.63 -14.40
C VAL A 20 -23.43 -3.89 -15.66
N GLY A 21 -22.88 -3.53 -16.81
CA GLY A 21 -23.44 -3.89 -18.12
C GLY A 21 -24.84 -3.31 -18.36
N ASP A 22 -25.72 -4.16 -18.90
CA ASP A 22 -27.08 -3.81 -19.27
C ASP A 22 -27.96 -3.39 -18.07
N THR A 23 -27.64 -3.86 -16.85
CA THR A 23 -28.40 -3.52 -15.64
C THR A 23 -28.23 -2.05 -15.29
N LEU A 24 -26.99 -1.54 -15.28
CA LEU A 24 -26.70 -0.13 -15.05
C LEU A 24 -27.35 0.74 -16.14
N ILE A 25 -27.24 0.33 -17.41
CA ILE A 25 -27.86 1.04 -18.54
C ILE A 25 -29.38 1.14 -18.35
N SER A 26 -30.04 0.05 -17.93
CA SER A 26 -31.48 0.03 -17.68
C SER A 26 -31.88 1.04 -16.61
N VAL A 27 -31.16 1.10 -15.49
CA VAL A 27 -31.41 2.05 -14.41
C VAL A 27 -31.22 3.49 -14.90
N LEU A 28 -30.12 3.79 -15.59
CA LEU A 28 -29.84 5.14 -16.11
C LEU A 28 -30.90 5.61 -17.12
N ARG A 29 -31.39 4.70 -17.99
CA ARG A 29 -32.47 5.01 -18.93
C ARG A 29 -33.78 5.33 -18.22
N GLN A 30 -34.12 4.60 -17.15
CA GLN A 30 -35.30 4.88 -16.34
C GLN A 30 -35.20 6.24 -15.64
N ILE A 31 -34.03 6.54 -15.06
CA ILE A 31 -33.75 7.86 -14.45
C ILE A 31 -33.95 8.98 -15.47
N ARG A 32 -33.40 8.82 -16.67
CA ARG A 32 -33.54 9.79 -17.76
C ARG A 32 -34.99 9.98 -18.17
N SER A 33 -35.77 8.89 -18.27
CA SER A 33 -37.17 8.94 -18.68
C SER A 33 -38.08 9.71 -17.72
N GLY A 34 -37.65 9.88 -16.46
CA GLY A 34 -38.35 10.69 -15.48
C GLY A 34 -37.89 12.14 -15.40
N TYR A 35 -36.90 12.56 -16.21
CA TYR A 35 -36.24 13.87 -16.07
C TYR A 35 -37.22 15.04 -16.25
N ASP A 36 -38.07 14.98 -17.27
CA ASP A 36 -39.00 16.04 -17.74
C ASP A 36 -40.26 16.18 -16.88
N ILE A 37 -40.56 15.17 -16.06
CA ILE A 37 -41.75 15.14 -15.20
C ILE A 37 -41.44 15.48 -13.73
N ARG A 38 -40.24 16.02 -13.45
CA ARG A 38 -39.83 16.52 -12.12
C ARG A 38 -40.38 17.91 -11.83
N PRO A 39 -40.62 18.26 -10.56
CA PRO A 39 -40.57 17.41 -9.37
C PRO A 39 -41.89 16.67 -9.07
N LEU A 40 -42.95 16.92 -9.85
CA LEU A 40 -44.30 16.42 -9.56
C LEU A 40 -44.38 14.89 -9.60
N HIS A 41 -44.01 14.27 -10.72
CA HIS A 41 -44.22 12.83 -10.92
C HIS A 41 -42.95 11.99 -10.73
N PHE A 42 -41.81 12.62 -10.42
CA PHE A 42 -40.51 11.98 -10.29
C PHE A 42 -39.65 12.68 -9.21
N PRO A 43 -38.65 12.03 -8.57
CA PRO A 43 -37.82 12.67 -7.55
C PRO A 43 -37.24 14.00 -8.03
N SER A 44 -37.25 15.03 -7.19
CA SER A 44 -36.72 16.36 -7.51
C SER A 44 -35.22 16.29 -7.83
N SER A 45 -34.48 15.55 -7.01
CA SER A 45 -33.06 15.27 -7.20
C SER A 45 -32.77 13.79 -6.99
N ILE A 46 -31.77 13.29 -7.71
CA ILE A 46 -31.24 11.94 -7.54
C ILE A 46 -29.74 12.06 -7.34
N ILE A 47 -29.24 11.45 -6.26
CA ILE A 47 -27.82 11.34 -5.95
C ILE A 47 -27.43 9.89 -6.21
N LEU A 48 -26.44 9.70 -7.06
CA LEU A 48 -25.86 8.39 -7.36
C LEU A 48 -24.48 8.36 -6.72
N CYS A 49 -24.30 7.55 -5.68
CA CYS A 49 -23.03 7.38 -4.99
C CYS A 49 -22.34 6.11 -5.48
N GLY A 50 -21.03 6.18 -5.66
CA GLY A 50 -20.19 5.07 -6.06
C GLY A 50 -18.72 5.48 -6.00
N VAL A 51 -17.82 4.50 -6.07
CA VAL A 51 -16.37 4.73 -5.98
C VAL A 51 -15.82 5.39 -7.25
N ARG A 52 -16.49 5.19 -8.39
CA ARG A 52 -16.12 5.82 -9.67
C ARG A 52 -17.21 6.73 -10.20
N ASP A 53 -16.80 7.78 -10.90
CA ASP A 53 -17.72 8.58 -11.71
C ASP A 53 -18.29 7.71 -12.82
N PHE A 54 -19.60 7.77 -13.03
CA PHE A 54 -20.24 6.93 -14.02
C PHE A 54 -19.87 7.24 -15.48
N ARG A 55 -19.24 8.39 -15.73
CA ARG A 55 -18.66 8.73 -17.03
C ARG A 55 -17.49 7.81 -17.40
N ASP A 56 -16.82 7.27 -16.39
CA ASP A 56 -15.67 6.38 -16.58
C ASP A 56 -16.09 4.92 -16.78
N TYR A 57 -17.40 4.61 -16.67
CA TYR A 57 -17.91 3.31 -17.08
C TYR A 57 -17.87 3.19 -18.61
N ARG A 58 -16.86 2.48 -19.10
CA ARG A 58 -16.89 1.89 -20.44
C ARG A 58 -17.81 0.67 -20.40
N ILE A 59 -19.11 0.89 -20.57
CA ILE A 59 -20.08 -0.20 -20.55
C ILE A 59 -20.01 -0.95 -21.88
N HIS A 60 -19.62 -2.21 -21.81
CA HIS A 60 -19.78 -3.18 -22.88
C HIS A 60 -21.19 -3.77 -22.76
N SER A 61 -22.06 -3.54 -23.75
CA SER A 61 -23.35 -4.25 -23.83
C SER A 61 -23.13 -5.59 -24.52
N ASP A 62 -23.54 -6.68 -23.87
CA ASP A 62 -23.49 -8.03 -24.44
C ASP A 62 -24.43 -8.17 -25.67
N LYS A 63 -25.49 -7.35 -25.73
CA LYS A 63 -26.43 -7.33 -26.85
C LYS A 63 -25.91 -6.59 -28.08
N ASP A 64 -25.25 -5.45 -27.90
CA ASP A 64 -24.88 -4.57 -29.01
C ASP A 64 -23.39 -4.68 -29.42
N LYS A 65 -22.57 -5.49 -28.73
CA LYS A 65 -21.11 -5.69 -28.95
C LYS A 65 -20.31 -4.40 -29.22
N SER A 66 -20.85 -3.26 -28.81
CA SER A 66 -20.28 -1.93 -29.03
C SER A 66 -19.92 -1.33 -27.68
N VAL A 67 -18.78 -0.63 -27.63
CA VAL A 67 -18.40 0.17 -26.47
C VAL A 67 -19.33 1.38 -26.47
N ILE A 68 -20.30 1.40 -25.56
CA ILE A 68 -21.15 2.58 -25.37
C ILE A 68 -20.33 3.60 -24.59
N THR A 69 -19.45 4.30 -25.29
CA THR A 69 -18.76 5.48 -24.79
C THR A 69 -19.72 6.66 -24.90
N GLY A 70 -20.15 7.22 -23.77
CA GLY A 70 -20.87 8.49 -23.75
C GLY A 70 -22.25 8.49 -24.43
N GLY A 71 -22.96 7.36 -24.45
CA GLY A 71 -24.32 7.30 -24.99
C GLY A 71 -25.32 8.22 -24.28
N SER A 72 -26.38 8.61 -24.98
CA SER A 72 -27.48 9.49 -24.55
C SER A 72 -28.11 9.17 -23.16
N ALA A 73 -27.91 7.96 -22.62
CA ALA A 73 -28.34 7.56 -21.28
C ALA A 73 -27.57 8.28 -20.14
N PHE A 74 -26.36 8.78 -20.42
CA PHE A 74 -25.51 9.45 -19.44
C PHE A 74 -25.76 10.97 -19.31
N ASN A 75 -26.59 11.54 -20.19
CA ASN A 75 -26.91 12.98 -20.19
C ASN A 75 -28.02 13.32 -19.18
N ILE A 76 -27.86 12.84 -17.94
CA ILE A 76 -28.77 13.07 -16.80
C ILE A 76 -28.10 13.83 -15.66
N LYS A 77 -26.81 14.19 -15.83
CA LYS A 77 -25.95 14.71 -14.78
C LYS A 77 -26.06 16.22 -14.65
N ALA A 78 -26.30 16.71 -13.43
CA ALA A 78 -26.16 18.12 -13.10
C ALA A 78 -24.73 18.44 -12.64
N GLU A 79 -24.20 17.66 -11.69
CA GLU A 79 -22.89 17.89 -11.07
C GLU A 79 -22.19 16.55 -10.75
N SER A 80 -20.86 16.57 -10.64
CA SER A 80 -20.06 15.47 -10.06
C SER A 80 -19.40 15.99 -8.80
N LEU A 81 -19.84 15.49 -7.64
CA LEU A 81 -19.21 15.82 -6.37
C LEU A 81 -18.23 14.70 -6.04
N ARG A 82 -16.97 15.07 -5.81
CA ARG A 82 -15.92 14.15 -5.39
C ARG A 82 -15.58 14.43 -3.93
N LEU A 83 -15.78 13.45 -3.07
CA LEU A 83 -15.27 13.48 -1.71
C LEU A 83 -13.83 12.95 -1.75
N GLY A 84 -12.87 13.84 -1.50
CA GLY A 84 -11.45 13.49 -1.46
C GLY A 84 -11.00 13.01 -0.08
N ASN A 85 -9.70 12.75 0.03
CA ASN A 85 -9.04 12.62 1.32
C ASN A 85 -9.14 13.94 2.10
N PHE A 86 -9.09 13.84 3.43
CA PHE A 86 -8.93 15.01 4.28
C PHE A 86 -7.64 15.75 3.96
N THR A 87 -7.68 17.06 4.06
CA THR A 87 -6.49 17.90 4.18
C THR A 87 -5.81 17.70 5.54
N GLU A 88 -4.59 18.20 5.69
CA GLU A 88 -3.89 18.18 6.99
C GLU A 88 -4.69 18.93 8.06
N ASP A 89 -5.27 20.08 7.70
CA ASP A 89 -6.09 20.89 8.59
C ASP A 89 -7.41 20.20 8.96
N GLU A 90 -8.08 19.52 8.01
CA GLU A 90 -9.29 18.74 8.30
C GLU A 90 -8.98 17.53 9.18
N THR A 91 -7.86 16.84 8.93
CA THR A 91 -7.39 15.72 9.77
C THR A 91 -7.14 16.20 11.20
N ARG A 92 -6.45 17.34 11.35
CA ARG A 92 -6.18 17.97 12.64
C ARG A 92 -7.49 18.37 13.33
N THR A 93 -8.39 19.02 12.60
CA THR A 93 -9.69 19.48 13.13
C THR A 93 -10.51 18.32 13.67
N LEU A 94 -10.64 17.22 12.90
CA LEU A 94 -11.35 16.02 13.31
C LEU A 94 -10.85 15.46 14.66
N PHE A 95 -9.53 15.44 14.86
CA PHE A 95 -8.94 14.95 16.12
C PHE A 95 -9.14 15.93 17.28
N LEU A 96 -9.11 17.24 17.01
CA LEU A 96 -9.36 18.27 18.03
C LEU A 96 -10.83 18.34 18.46
N GLU A 97 -11.77 17.85 17.64
CA GLU A 97 -13.16 17.64 18.08
C GLU A 97 -13.21 16.64 19.25
N HIS A 98 -12.47 15.53 19.18
CA HIS A 98 -12.37 14.59 20.31
C HIS A 98 -11.78 15.24 21.56
N THR A 99 -10.75 16.09 21.43
CA THR A 99 -10.21 16.85 22.58
C THR A 99 -11.26 17.77 23.17
N THR A 100 -12.03 18.46 22.33
CA THR A 100 -13.09 19.37 22.78
C THR A 100 -14.21 18.63 23.52
N GLU A 101 -14.61 17.46 23.02
CA GLU A 101 -15.70 16.68 23.61
C GLU A 101 -15.30 15.91 24.87
N THR A 102 -14.06 15.43 24.95
CA THR A 102 -13.64 14.50 26.01
C THR A 102 -12.67 15.08 27.02
N GLY A 103 -12.04 16.23 26.71
CA GLY A 103 -10.94 16.80 27.48
C GLY A 103 -9.60 16.08 27.29
N GLN A 104 -9.56 14.99 26.51
CA GLN A 104 -8.32 14.26 26.24
C GLN A 104 -7.48 14.99 25.18
N VAL A 105 -6.32 15.47 25.59
CA VAL A 105 -5.43 16.26 24.72
C VAL A 105 -4.65 15.34 23.76
N PHE A 106 -4.57 15.73 22.49
CA PHE A 106 -3.58 15.21 21.55
C PHE A 106 -2.36 16.12 21.52
N GLU A 107 -1.16 15.54 21.57
CA GLU A 107 0.09 16.28 21.33
C GLU A 107 0.23 16.64 19.84
N ASP A 108 0.96 17.71 19.54
CA ASP A 108 1.16 18.17 18.17
C ASP A 108 1.92 17.12 17.32
N GLU A 109 2.90 16.43 17.91
CA GLU A 109 3.62 15.34 17.27
C GLU A 109 2.71 14.13 16.97
N ALA A 110 1.70 13.88 17.80
CA ALA A 110 0.72 12.83 17.56
C ALA A 110 -0.14 13.14 16.34
N LEU A 111 -0.64 14.38 16.25
CA LEU A 111 -1.44 14.87 15.11
C LEU A 111 -0.62 14.85 13.81
N ALA A 112 0.64 15.31 13.88
CA ALA A 112 1.55 15.27 12.74
C ALA A 112 1.83 13.83 12.29
N SER A 113 1.99 12.88 13.22
CA SER A 113 2.15 11.46 12.89
C SER A 113 0.92 10.88 12.20
N VAL A 114 -0.29 11.17 12.66
CA VAL A 114 -1.54 10.73 12.00
C VAL A 114 -1.57 11.20 10.55
N TRP A 115 -1.32 12.49 10.31
CA TRP A 115 -1.27 13.02 8.95
C TRP A 115 -0.20 12.35 8.10
N ASN A 116 1.03 12.23 8.62
CA ASN A 116 2.14 11.65 7.87
C ASN A 116 1.88 10.18 7.49
N LEU A 117 1.27 9.40 8.38
CA LEU A 117 0.97 7.98 8.18
C LEU A 117 -0.19 7.73 7.22
N THR A 118 -1.20 8.59 7.23
CA THR A 118 -2.48 8.35 6.53
C THR A 118 -2.65 9.18 5.26
N ARG A 119 -1.95 10.31 5.16
CA ARG A 119 -2.16 11.34 4.11
C ARG A 119 -3.64 11.69 3.92
N GLY A 120 -4.38 11.75 5.02
CA GLY A 120 -5.78 12.14 5.06
C GLY A 120 -6.75 11.08 4.54
N GLN A 121 -6.31 9.85 4.27
CA GLN A 121 -7.21 8.79 3.82
C GLN A 121 -8.28 8.55 4.91
N PRO A 122 -9.58 8.76 4.62
CA PRO A 122 -10.59 8.91 5.67
C PRO A 122 -10.73 7.68 6.57
N TRP A 123 -10.65 6.47 6.02
CA TRP A 123 -10.75 5.25 6.80
C TRP A 123 -9.57 5.09 7.76
N LEU A 124 -8.34 5.27 7.28
CA LEU A 124 -7.10 5.16 8.05
C LEU A 124 -7.04 6.20 9.17
N VAL A 125 -7.42 7.45 8.87
CA VAL A 125 -7.50 8.54 9.86
C VAL A 125 -8.42 8.14 11.01
N ASN A 126 -9.62 7.66 10.70
CA ASN A 126 -10.60 7.23 11.71
C ASN A 126 -10.19 5.92 12.41
N ALA A 127 -9.57 4.97 11.70
CA ALA A 127 -9.10 3.72 12.26
C ALA A 127 -7.99 3.94 13.30
N LEU A 128 -7.04 4.85 13.02
CA LEU A 128 -6.01 5.24 13.99
C LEU A 128 -6.62 5.93 15.21
N ALA A 129 -7.55 6.87 15.01
CA ALA A 129 -8.26 7.52 16.11
C ALA A 129 -8.98 6.50 16.99
N TYR A 130 -9.69 5.56 16.35
CA TYR A 130 -10.43 4.51 17.04
C TYR A 130 -9.51 3.60 17.85
N GLU A 131 -8.41 3.11 17.26
CA GLU A 131 -7.48 2.23 17.96
C GLU A 131 -6.81 2.96 19.13
N VAL A 132 -6.33 4.19 18.92
CA VAL A 132 -5.58 4.93 19.94
C VAL A 132 -6.46 5.33 21.12
N CYS A 133 -7.68 5.84 20.87
CA CYS A 133 -8.56 6.34 21.92
C CYS A 133 -9.41 5.26 22.60
N PHE A 134 -9.68 4.13 21.92
CA PHE A 134 -10.66 3.15 22.42
C PHE A 134 -10.10 1.74 22.62
N LYS A 135 -8.91 1.41 22.11
CA LYS A 135 -8.35 0.05 22.17
C LYS A 135 -7.03 -0.05 22.92
N ILE A 136 -6.16 0.95 22.80
CA ILE A 136 -4.89 0.99 23.55
C ILE A 136 -5.15 1.44 24.98
N GLU A 137 -4.69 0.67 25.98
CA GLU A 137 -4.91 0.97 27.40
C GLU A 137 -4.44 2.38 27.79
N GLY A 138 -3.28 2.80 27.28
CA GLY A 138 -2.74 4.15 27.51
C GLY A 138 -3.67 5.27 27.03
N GLY A 139 -4.32 5.09 25.87
CA GLY A 139 -5.22 6.09 25.29
C GLY A 139 -6.69 5.95 25.70
N LYS A 140 -7.13 4.79 26.23
CA LYS A 140 -8.46 4.64 26.85
C LYS A 140 -8.64 5.53 28.07
N ASN A 141 -7.57 5.75 28.82
CA ASN A 141 -7.59 6.66 29.95
C ASN A 141 -7.51 8.11 29.46
N ARG A 142 -8.65 8.81 29.49
CA ARG A 142 -8.79 10.19 29.00
C ARG A 142 -7.95 11.23 29.74
N SER A 143 -7.46 10.91 30.93
CA SER A 143 -6.52 11.76 31.68
C SER A 143 -5.11 11.72 31.09
N ASN A 144 -4.77 10.72 30.27
CA ASN A 144 -3.49 10.63 29.59
C ASN A 144 -3.59 11.35 28.24
N PRO A 145 -2.60 12.20 27.89
CA PRO A 145 -2.51 12.76 26.55
C PRO A 145 -2.24 11.66 25.52
N ILE A 146 -2.74 11.84 24.30
CA ILE A 146 -2.39 10.99 23.17
C ILE A 146 -1.07 11.48 22.58
N THR A 147 -0.05 10.63 22.69
CA THR A 147 1.32 10.90 22.26
C THR A 147 1.62 10.30 20.89
N GLN A 148 2.72 10.71 20.27
CA GLN A 148 3.24 10.08 19.05
C GLN A 148 3.45 8.56 19.23
N SER A 149 3.96 8.12 20.38
CA SER A 149 4.22 6.69 20.64
C SER A 149 2.95 5.85 20.63
N LEU A 150 1.84 6.37 21.16
CA LEU A 150 0.54 5.70 21.13
C LEU A 150 0.00 5.61 19.69
N VAL A 151 0.18 6.65 18.87
CA VAL A 151 -0.20 6.61 17.44
C VAL A 151 0.62 5.57 16.68
N MET A 152 1.92 5.47 16.94
CA MET A 152 2.77 4.44 16.32
C MET A 152 2.34 3.03 16.77
N GLU A 153 2.02 2.83 18.05
CA GLU A 153 1.47 1.56 18.52
C GLU A 153 0.13 1.23 17.82
N ALA A 154 -0.75 2.21 17.64
CA ALA A 154 -2.02 2.03 16.93
C ALA A 154 -1.81 1.60 15.47
N LYS A 155 -0.87 2.22 14.78
CA LYS A 155 -0.45 1.86 13.42
C LYS A 155 0.04 0.40 13.36
N GLU A 156 0.91 -0.01 14.26
CA GLU A 156 1.40 -1.40 14.30
C GLU A 156 0.27 -2.42 14.56
N ARG A 157 -0.64 -2.11 15.49
CA ARG A 157 -1.81 -2.96 15.76
C ARG A 157 -2.74 -3.06 14.56
N LEU A 158 -2.98 -1.95 13.85
CA LEU A 158 -3.82 -1.92 12.65
C LEU A 158 -3.25 -2.82 11.54
N ILE A 159 -1.94 -2.74 11.31
CA ILE A 159 -1.24 -3.57 10.31
C ILE A 159 -1.26 -5.05 10.67
N GLN A 160 -1.19 -5.39 11.96
CA GLN A 160 -1.24 -6.77 12.42
C GLN A 160 -2.65 -7.39 12.38
N ARG A 161 -3.71 -6.61 12.64
CA ARG A 161 -5.06 -7.14 12.87
C ARG A 161 -5.85 -7.53 11.63
N ARG A 162 -5.41 -7.19 10.42
CA ARG A 162 -6.15 -7.47 9.16
C ARG A 162 -7.62 -7.09 9.28
N GLU A 163 -7.90 -5.79 9.38
CA GLU A 163 -9.29 -5.34 9.39
C GLU A 163 -9.99 -5.66 8.07
N THR A 164 -11.32 -5.82 8.10
CA THR A 164 -12.15 -6.21 6.95
C THR A 164 -12.02 -5.26 5.75
N HIS A 165 -11.69 -3.98 5.97
CA HIS A 165 -11.39 -3.03 4.89
C HIS A 165 -10.10 -3.38 4.14
N LEU A 166 -9.14 -4.02 4.81
CA LEU A 166 -7.92 -4.54 4.19
C LEU A 166 -8.21 -5.79 3.35
N ASP A 167 -9.21 -6.60 3.70
CA ASP A 167 -9.64 -7.73 2.86
C ASP A 167 -10.17 -7.25 1.51
N GLN A 168 -10.95 -6.15 1.49
CA GLN A 168 -11.40 -5.53 0.24
C GLN A 168 -10.23 -5.01 -0.62
N LEU A 169 -9.17 -4.52 0.02
CA LEU A 169 -7.94 -4.13 -0.67
C LEU A 169 -7.27 -5.34 -1.35
N VAL A 170 -7.22 -6.50 -0.67
CA VAL A 170 -6.64 -7.74 -1.22
C VAL A 170 -7.32 -8.14 -2.53
N ASP A 171 -8.66 -8.14 -2.54
CA ASP A 171 -9.43 -8.49 -3.74
C ASP A 171 -9.10 -7.56 -4.92
N LYS A 172 -8.90 -6.26 -4.64
CA LYS A 172 -8.49 -5.28 -5.67
C LYS A 172 -7.07 -5.50 -6.17
N LEU A 173 -6.14 -5.91 -5.30
CA LEU A 173 -4.77 -6.18 -5.68
C LEU A 173 -4.63 -7.37 -6.66
N GLN A 174 -5.62 -8.26 -6.73
CA GLN A 174 -5.69 -9.36 -7.71
C GLN A 174 -6.15 -8.90 -9.11
N GLU A 175 -6.71 -7.70 -9.25
CA GLU A 175 -7.16 -7.20 -10.54
C GLU A 175 -5.97 -6.89 -11.46
N GLU A 176 -5.97 -7.45 -12.67
CA GLU A 176 -4.90 -7.27 -13.67
C GLU A 176 -4.56 -5.78 -13.95
N ARG A 177 -5.58 -4.92 -13.92
CA ARG A 177 -5.40 -3.47 -14.11
C ARG A 177 -4.71 -2.78 -12.93
N VAL A 178 -4.94 -3.26 -11.71
CA VAL A 178 -4.28 -2.76 -10.49
C VAL A 178 -2.84 -3.23 -10.47
N ARG A 179 -2.62 -4.51 -10.77
CA ARG A 179 -1.30 -5.12 -10.86
C ARG A 179 -0.36 -4.36 -11.79
N ARG A 180 -0.81 -4.02 -13.01
CA ARG A 180 0.00 -3.28 -14.00
C ARG A 180 0.54 -1.95 -13.49
N VAL A 181 -0.14 -1.32 -12.52
CA VAL A 181 0.28 -0.04 -11.95
C VAL A 181 1.05 -0.24 -10.64
N ILE A 182 0.61 -1.14 -9.76
CA ILE A 182 1.25 -1.38 -8.46
C ILE A 182 2.59 -2.10 -8.62
N GLU A 183 2.70 -3.09 -9.50
CA GLU A 183 3.90 -3.92 -9.64
C GLU A 183 5.15 -3.10 -10.01
N PRO A 184 5.13 -2.18 -10.99
CA PRO A 184 6.27 -1.30 -11.26
C PRO A 184 6.61 -0.35 -10.12
N ILE A 185 5.61 0.10 -9.33
CA ILE A 185 5.84 0.94 -8.15
C ILE A 185 6.59 0.14 -7.07
N LEU A 186 6.24 -1.13 -6.87
CA LEU A 186 6.90 -2.02 -5.91
C LEU A 186 8.35 -2.32 -6.32
N THR A 187 8.61 -2.59 -7.59
CA THR A 187 9.97 -2.84 -8.11
C THR A 187 10.80 -1.56 -8.23
N GLY A 188 10.15 -0.40 -8.21
CA GLY A 188 10.76 0.90 -8.42
C GLY A 188 11.42 1.01 -9.80
N GLU A 189 10.73 0.47 -10.79
CA GLU A 189 11.08 0.61 -12.20
C GLU A 189 10.47 1.89 -12.77
N ILE A 190 11.17 2.47 -13.74
CA ILE A 190 10.58 3.53 -14.55
C ILE A 190 9.52 2.85 -15.41
N PHE A 191 8.33 3.42 -15.50
CA PHE A 191 7.27 2.91 -16.37
C PHE A 191 7.77 2.89 -17.83
N GLU A 192 8.27 1.75 -18.29
CA GLU A 192 8.77 1.58 -19.66
C GLU A 192 7.61 1.34 -20.65
N GLU A 193 6.46 0.89 -20.16
CA GLU A 193 5.24 0.71 -20.96
C GLU A 193 4.25 1.88 -20.78
N ASN A 194 3.55 2.21 -21.87
CA ASN A 194 2.42 3.14 -21.87
C ASN A 194 1.30 2.62 -20.95
N LEU A 195 1.39 2.90 -19.65
CA LEU A 195 0.28 2.66 -18.72
C LEU A 195 -0.97 3.35 -19.26
N LYS A 196 -2.09 2.63 -19.27
CA LYS A 196 -3.38 3.20 -19.63
C LYS A 196 -3.73 4.24 -18.57
N SER A 197 -4.00 5.48 -18.99
CA SER A 197 -4.43 6.53 -18.08
C SER A 197 -5.67 6.11 -17.25
N ASP A 198 -6.59 5.34 -17.85
CA ASP A 198 -7.76 4.77 -17.17
C ASP A 198 -7.40 3.90 -15.96
N ASP A 199 -6.28 3.16 -16.02
CA ASP A 199 -5.81 2.31 -14.91
C ASP A 199 -5.22 3.16 -13.79
N ILE A 200 -4.45 4.20 -14.13
CA ILE A 200 -3.92 5.16 -13.14
C ILE A 200 -5.06 5.88 -12.42
N TYR A 201 -6.01 6.47 -13.17
CA TYR A 201 -7.15 7.17 -12.57
C TYR A 201 -7.97 6.26 -11.68
N TYR A 202 -8.15 4.99 -12.08
CA TYR A 202 -8.83 4.03 -11.24
C TYR A 202 -8.15 3.84 -9.88
N LEU A 203 -6.83 3.72 -9.84
CA LEU A 203 -6.12 3.51 -8.56
C LEU A 203 -6.06 4.79 -7.73
N VAL A 204 -6.06 5.96 -8.37
CA VAL A 204 -6.19 7.26 -7.69
C VAL A 204 -7.57 7.38 -7.05
N ASP A 205 -8.65 6.96 -7.73
CA ASP A 205 -10.01 6.97 -7.19
C ASP A 205 -10.22 5.92 -6.10
N LEU A 206 -9.55 4.77 -6.19
CA LEU A 206 -9.47 3.83 -5.07
C LEU A 206 -8.64 4.36 -3.89
N GLY A 207 -7.91 5.47 -4.06
CA GLY A 207 -7.02 6.02 -3.04
C GLY A 207 -5.77 5.17 -2.79
N LEU A 208 -5.38 4.27 -3.70
CA LEU A 208 -4.22 3.39 -3.54
C LEU A 208 -2.91 4.06 -3.94
N ILE A 209 -2.98 4.95 -4.94
CA ILE A 209 -1.81 5.68 -5.44
C ILE A 209 -2.09 7.18 -5.48
N THR A 210 -1.01 7.95 -5.50
CA THR A 210 -1.04 9.39 -5.73
C THR A 210 -0.02 9.79 -6.79
N PRO A 211 -0.35 10.70 -7.71
CA PRO A 211 0.64 11.29 -8.61
C PRO A 211 1.52 12.28 -7.84
N GLU A 212 2.82 12.18 -8.07
CA GLU A 212 3.83 13.06 -7.49
C GLU A 212 4.25 14.20 -8.45
N ARG A 213 5.00 15.15 -7.89
CA ARG A 213 5.62 16.21 -8.69
C ARG A 213 6.56 15.59 -9.72
N GLY A 214 6.31 15.86 -10.99
CA GLY A 214 7.07 15.29 -12.11
C GLY A 214 6.45 14.06 -12.73
N GLY A 215 5.23 13.67 -12.32
CA GLY A 215 4.46 12.60 -12.98
C GLY A 215 4.80 11.18 -12.54
N ALA A 216 5.66 11.02 -11.53
CA ALA A 216 5.88 9.72 -10.88
C ALA A 216 4.62 9.30 -10.10
N LEU A 217 4.40 8.00 -9.96
CA LEU A 217 3.31 7.43 -9.15
C LEU A 217 3.89 6.83 -7.87
N ALA A 218 3.22 7.06 -6.75
CA ALA A 218 3.58 6.48 -5.46
C ALA A 218 2.35 5.88 -4.79
N ILE A 219 2.54 4.87 -3.95
CA ILE A 219 1.47 4.39 -3.06
C ILE A 219 1.06 5.55 -2.13
N SER A 220 -0.24 5.75 -1.97
CA SER A 220 -0.84 7.00 -1.49
C SER A 220 -0.46 7.41 -0.08
N ASN A 221 -0.11 6.46 0.78
CA ASN A 221 0.27 6.72 2.17
C ASN A 221 1.21 5.64 2.73
N PRO A 222 1.99 5.96 3.79
CA PRO A 222 2.90 5.01 4.45
C PRO A 222 2.24 3.73 4.96
N ILE A 223 1.00 3.77 5.46
CA ILE A 223 0.34 2.54 5.93
C ILE A 223 0.10 1.57 4.76
N TYR A 224 -0.40 2.05 3.62
CA TYR A 224 -0.56 1.20 2.43
C TYR A 224 0.77 0.72 1.84
N GLN A 225 1.84 1.50 1.98
CA GLN A 225 3.20 1.06 1.57
C GLN A 225 3.69 -0.15 2.37
N GLU A 226 3.13 -0.39 3.56
CA GLU A 226 3.44 -1.55 4.40
C GLU A 226 2.43 -2.68 4.21
N ILE A 227 1.14 -2.35 4.10
CA ILE A 227 0.07 -3.34 3.98
C ILE A 227 0.11 -4.03 2.62
N ILE A 228 0.24 -3.29 1.51
CA ILE A 228 0.15 -3.89 0.16
C ILE A 228 1.16 -5.03 -0.02
N PRO A 229 2.46 -4.85 0.26
CA PRO A 229 3.45 -5.91 0.09
C PRO A 229 3.25 -7.09 1.06
N ARG A 230 2.82 -6.79 2.30
CA ARG A 230 2.49 -7.81 3.29
C ARG A 230 1.32 -8.68 2.86
N GLU A 231 0.28 -8.07 2.30
CA GLU A 231 -0.88 -8.78 1.78
C GLU A 231 -0.53 -9.63 0.55
N LEU A 232 0.23 -9.08 -0.39
CA LEU A 232 0.70 -9.81 -1.58
C LEU A 232 1.62 -11.00 -1.24
N SER A 233 2.32 -10.95 -0.11
CA SER A 233 3.26 -11.98 0.34
C SER A 233 2.69 -12.91 1.41
N TYR A 234 1.43 -12.74 1.82
CA TYR A 234 0.86 -13.44 2.97
C TYR A 234 0.81 -14.97 2.83
N THR A 235 0.37 -15.45 1.68
CA THR A 235 0.31 -16.90 1.44
C THR A 235 1.72 -17.48 1.41
N ALA A 236 2.68 -16.68 0.95
CA ALA A 236 4.10 -16.97 1.08
C ALA A 236 4.52 -17.17 2.53
N GLN A 237 4.18 -16.20 3.37
CA GLN A 237 4.48 -16.23 4.79
C GLN A 237 3.90 -17.46 5.46
N SER A 238 2.63 -17.80 5.21
CA SER A 238 1.90 -18.85 5.92
C SER A 238 2.54 -20.25 5.73
N GLY A 239 3.14 -20.51 4.57
CA GLY A 239 3.82 -21.78 4.27
C GLY A 239 5.21 -21.93 4.88
N MET A 240 5.83 -20.84 5.36
CA MET A 240 7.20 -20.88 5.88
C MET A 240 7.25 -21.35 7.35
N SER A 241 8.22 -22.18 7.70
CA SER A 241 8.54 -22.54 9.09
C SER A 241 9.97 -22.10 9.40
N LEU A 242 10.11 -20.86 9.88
CA LEU A 242 11.41 -20.28 10.26
C LEU A 242 11.47 -20.11 11.77
N LYS A 243 12.62 -20.48 12.36
CA LYS A 243 12.89 -20.30 13.79
C LYS A 243 13.73 -19.05 13.99
N ALA A 244 13.08 -17.94 14.35
CA ALA A 244 13.75 -16.64 14.59
C ALA A 244 14.95 -16.75 15.56
N ALA A 245 14.83 -17.59 16.60
CA ALA A 245 15.87 -17.82 17.59
C ALA A 245 17.22 -18.30 17.01
N TRP A 246 17.26 -18.83 15.79
CA TRP A 246 18.50 -19.23 15.15
C TRP A 246 19.36 -18.05 14.72
N TYR A 247 18.78 -16.88 14.52
CA TYR A 247 19.48 -15.69 14.01
C TYR A 247 19.76 -14.65 15.10
N ILE A 248 19.40 -14.95 16.35
CA ILE A 248 19.58 -14.06 17.49
C ILE A 248 20.74 -14.59 18.34
N ASP A 249 21.69 -13.72 18.67
CA ASP A 249 22.79 -14.01 19.57
C ASP A 249 22.37 -13.99 21.04
N LYS A 250 23.21 -14.53 21.92
CA LYS A 250 22.97 -14.57 23.37
C LYS A 250 22.80 -13.18 24.01
N ASN A 251 23.40 -12.15 23.41
CA ASN A 251 23.28 -10.74 23.81
C ASN A 251 22.01 -10.06 23.24
N GLY A 252 21.22 -10.76 22.43
CA GLY A 252 20.03 -10.24 21.78
C GLY A 252 20.25 -9.60 20.42
N SER A 253 21.48 -9.54 19.88
CA SER A 253 21.73 -9.00 18.53
C SER A 253 21.27 -9.95 17.42
N ILE A 254 20.77 -9.39 16.32
CA ILE A 254 20.40 -10.17 15.12
C ILE A 254 21.59 -10.30 14.17
N ARG A 255 21.80 -11.51 13.63
CA ARG A 255 22.83 -11.82 12.62
C ARG A 255 22.22 -11.80 11.22
N VAL A 256 22.11 -10.60 10.64
CA VAL A 256 21.47 -10.39 9.32
C VAL A 256 22.22 -11.09 8.19
N HIS A 257 23.55 -11.19 8.27
CA HIS A 257 24.31 -11.95 7.29
C HIS A 257 23.86 -13.43 7.21
N ASP A 258 23.78 -14.11 8.36
CA ASP A 258 23.36 -15.52 8.42
C ASP A 258 21.89 -15.71 7.98
N LEU A 259 21.06 -14.72 8.31
CA LEU A 259 19.69 -14.62 7.85
C LEU A 259 19.60 -14.60 6.32
N LEU A 260 20.43 -13.77 5.67
CA LEU A 260 20.46 -13.63 4.21
C LEU A 260 21.10 -14.82 3.50
N VAL A 261 22.09 -15.48 4.12
CA VAL A 261 22.62 -16.77 3.64
C VAL A 261 21.51 -17.82 3.64
N SER A 262 20.72 -17.89 4.71
CA SER A 262 19.61 -18.84 4.81
C SER A 262 18.48 -18.48 3.83
N PHE A 263 18.22 -17.19 3.64
CA PHE A 263 17.29 -16.70 2.63
C PHE A 263 17.73 -17.08 1.21
N GLN A 264 19.01 -16.95 0.86
CA GLN A 264 19.54 -17.33 -0.45
C GLN A 264 19.31 -18.82 -0.73
N GLN A 265 19.55 -19.70 0.25
CA GLN A 265 19.27 -21.13 0.13
C GLN A 265 17.75 -21.39 0.02
N PHE A 266 16.95 -20.74 0.86
CA PHE A 266 15.50 -20.83 0.80
C PHE A 266 14.95 -20.39 -0.57
N PHE A 267 15.48 -19.29 -1.12
CA PHE A 267 15.07 -18.78 -2.42
C PHE A 267 15.37 -19.78 -3.53
N ARG A 268 16.54 -20.44 -3.50
CA ARG A 268 16.90 -21.55 -4.40
C ARG A 268 15.91 -22.71 -4.36
N GLU A 269 15.50 -23.12 -3.16
CA GLU A 269 14.63 -24.28 -2.95
C GLU A 269 13.17 -24.03 -3.37
N HIS A 270 12.74 -22.76 -3.36
CA HIS A 270 11.33 -22.42 -3.47
C HIS A 270 10.97 -21.45 -4.60
N SER A 271 11.92 -20.91 -5.36
CA SER A 271 11.69 -19.94 -6.43
C SER A 271 10.63 -20.34 -7.47
N GLU A 272 10.48 -21.64 -7.74
CA GLU A 272 9.53 -22.19 -8.73
C GLU A 272 8.14 -22.45 -8.14
N SER A 273 8.03 -22.53 -6.81
CA SER A 273 6.84 -23.04 -6.11
C SER A 273 5.83 -21.99 -5.66
N TRP A 274 6.21 -20.70 -5.66
CA TRP A 274 5.33 -19.59 -5.24
C TRP A 274 4.44 -19.09 -6.38
N THR A 275 3.53 -19.96 -6.83
CA THR A 275 2.58 -19.70 -7.92
C THR A 275 1.53 -18.63 -7.63
N GLU A 276 1.32 -18.22 -6.38
CA GLU A 276 0.37 -17.15 -6.02
C GLU A 276 0.99 -15.74 -6.05
N ILE A 277 2.27 -15.61 -5.65
CA ILE A 277 3.08 -14.41 -5.93
C ILE A 277 3.30 -14.27 -7.45
N ALA A 278 3.11 -15.35 -8.21
CA ALA A 278 3.28 -15.35 -9.66
C ALA A 278 2.29 -14.47 -10.44
N GLN A 279 1.33 -13.80 -9.78
CA GLN A 279 0.68 -12.65 -10.40
C GLN A 279 1.65 -11.47 -10.49
N TYR A 280 2.28 -11.08 -9.38
CA TYR A 280 3.30 -10.03 -9.29
C TYR A 280 4.71 -10.58 -9.55
N LYS A 281 4.94 -11.13 -10.75
CA LYS A 281 6.19 -11.82 -11.14
C LYS A 281 7.45 -10.97 -11.02
N GLU A 282 7.36 -9.67 -11.30
CA GLU A 282 8.48 -8.74 -11.24
C GLU A 282 8.80 -8.40 -9.79
N ALA A 283 7.78 -8.14 -8.96
CA ALA A 283 7.97 -7.84 -7.54
C ALA A 283 8.22 -9.10 -6.68
N ALA A 284 7.99 -10.29 -7.22
CA ALA A 284 8.01 -11.55 -6.47
C ALA A 284 9.26 -11.76 -5.60
N PRO A 285 10.50 -11.54 -6.08
CA PRO A 285 11.67 -11.78 -5.26
C PRO A 285 11.73 -10.88 -4.01
N GLN A 286 11.29 -9.62 -4.15
CA GLN A 286 11.24 -8.65 -3.06
C GLN A 286 10.12 -9.01 -2.06
N LEU A 287 8.96 -9.42 -2.56
CA LEU A 287 7.83 -9.87 -1.73
C LEU A 287 8.18 -11.14 -0.93
N ILE A 288 8.95 -12.07 -1.52
CA ILE A 288 9.41 -13.28 -0.84
C ILE A 288 10.43 -12.93 0.25
N LEU A 289 11.39 -12.04 -0.04
CA LEU A 289 12.34 -11.55 0.96
C LEU A 289 11.61 -10.92 2.14
N GLU A 290 10.61 -10.08 1.86
CA GLU A 290 9.80 -9.46 2.90
C GLU A 290 9.07 -10.50 3.75
N ALA A 291 8.37 -11.45 3.13
CA ALA A 291 7.71 -12.54 3.84
C ALA A 291 8.67 -13.29 4.76
N PHE A 292 9.87 -13.56 4.27
CA PHE A 292 10.93 -14.23 5.02
C PHE A 292 11.33 -13.40 6.24
N LEU A 293 11.68 -12.12 6.04
CA LEU A 293 12.13 -11.23 7.11
C LEU A 293 11.04 -11.00 8.18
N GLN A 294 9.79 -10.79 7.76
CA GLN A 294 8.67 -10.60 8.69
C GLN A 294 8.52 -11.77 9.67
N ARG A 295 8.79 -13.00 9.22
CA ARG A 295 8.72 -14.19 10.09
C ARG A 295 9.79 -14.20 11.17
N ILE A 296 10.98 -13.66 10.90
CA ILE A 296 12.04 -13.54 11.91
C ILE A 296 11.75 -12.39 12.87
N VAL A 297 11.23 -11.27 12.35
CA VAL A 297 11.10 -10.06 13.16
C VAL A 297 9.92 -10.09 14.15
N ASN A 298 8.87 -10.88 13.86
CA ASN A 298 7.83 -11.21 14.84
C ASN A 298 8.37 -11.89 16.14
N GLY A 299 9.65 -12.29 16.18
CA GLY A 299 10.34 -12.83 17.35
C GLY A 299 11.03 -11.81 18.27
N GLY A 300 10.98 -10.49 17.99
CA GLY A 300 11.50 -9.46 18.91
C GLY A 300 12.01 -8.13 18.32
N GLY A 301 11.94 -7.91 17.00
CA GLY A 301 12.43 -6.66 16.37
C GLY A 301 11.34 -5.85 15.68
N GLN A 302 11.73 -4.77 15.02
CA GLN A 302 10.87 -4.02 14.10
C GLN A 302 11.53 -3.93 12.72
N ILE A 303 10.79 -4.29 11.67
CA ILE A 303 11.17 -3.92 10.29
C ILE A 303 10.48 -2.60 10.04
N THR A 304 11.25 -1.53 9.91
CA THR A 304 10.68 -0.21 9.65
C THR A 304 11.14 0.21 8.27
N ARG A 305 10.22 0.34 7.32
CA ARG A 305 10.53 1.02 6.06
C ARG A 305 10.76 2.49 6.36
N GLU A 306 11.94 3.05 6.10
CA GLU A 306 12.08 4.51 6.20
C GLU A 306 11.40 5.14 4.98
N TYR A 307 10.33 5.88 5.25
CA TYR A 307 9.53 6.61 4.29
C TYR A 307 10.23 7.91 3.88
N GLY A 308 11.36 7.79 3.20
CA GLY A 308 11.98 8.91 2.51
C GLY A 308 11.14 9.30 1.29
N LEU A 309 10.33 10.35 1.44
CA LEU A 309 9.74 11.19 0.37
C LEU A 309 9.79 10.58 -1.05
N GLY A 310 8.79 9.76 -1.36
CA GLY A 310 8.14 9.81 -2.67
C GLY A 310 8.83 9.21 -3.88
N LYS A 311 9.75 8.25 -3.73
CA LYS A 311 10.29 7.55 -4.89
C LYS A 311 10.34 6.06 -4.63
N GLY A 312 9.28 5.36 -5.04
CA GLY A 312 9.17 3.91 -4.90
C GLY A 312 10.48 3.21 -5.25
N ARG A 313 11.04 2.52 -4.25
CA ARG A 313 11.87 1.31 -4.26
C ARG A 313 11.78 0.73 -2.85
N THR A 314 11.67 -0.58 -2.73
CA THR A 314 11.63 -1.28 -1.45
C THR A 314 13.05 -1.36 -0.87
N ASP A 315 13.57 -0.24 -0.38
CA ASP A 315 14.76 -0.22 0.44
C ASP A 315 14.35 -0.64 1.86
N LEU A 316 14.69 -1.87 2.25
CA LEU A 316 14.32 -2.38 3.56
C LEU A 316 15.30 -1.82 4.59
N PHE A 317 14.77 -1.08 5.55
CA PHE A 317 15.50 -0.70 6.75
C PHE A 317 15.04 -1.59 7.91
N ILE A 318 15.99 -2.18 8.61
CA ILE A 318 15.72 -3.03 9.76
C ILE A 318 16.25 -2.30 10.99
N LEU A 319 15.35 -2.05 11.95
CA LEU A 319 15.66 -1.42 13.23
C LEU A 319 15.45 -2.46 14.33
N TRP A 320 16.55 -3.08 14.78
CA TRP A 320 16.50 -4.15 15.76
C TRP A 320 16.78 -3.61 17.17
N CYS A 321 15.80 -3.71 18.07
CA CYS A 321 15.93 -3.27 19.45
C CYS A 321 16.69 -4.30 20.29
N LEU A 322 17.72 -3.86 21.00
CA LEU A 322 18.50 -4.69 21.92
C LEU A 322 17.91 -4.65 23.34
N PRO A 323 18.23 -5.65 24.20
CA PRO A 323 17.73 -5.68 25.57
C PRO A 323 18.12 -4.48 26.44
N ASP A 324 19.19 -3.76 26.06
CA ASP A 324 19.65 -2.54 26.73
C ASP A 324 18.98 -1.25 26.22
N GLY A 325 18.05 -1.36 25.27
CA GLY A 325 17.33 -0.24 24.66
C GLY A 325 18.07 0.46 23.51
N THR A 326 19.25 -0.03 23.12
CA THR A 326 19.95 0.44 21.91
C THR A 326 19.42 -0.26 20.65
N TYR A 327 19.88 0.19 19.47
CA TYR A 327 19.37 -0.31 18.19
C TYR A 327 20.49 -0.67 17.22
N GLN A 328 20.36 -1.82 16.57
CA GLN A 328 21.11 -2.14 15.35
C GLN A 328 20.34 -1.66 14.11
N ARG A 329 21.07 -1.15 13.13
CA ARG A 329 20.53 -0.52 11.93
C ARG A 329 21.09 -1.17 10.68
N PHE A 330 20.21 -1.77 9.87
CA PHE A 330 20.60 -2.45 8.65
C PHE A 330 19.83 -1.89 7.46
N VAL A 331 20.50 -1.83 6.31
CA VAL A 331 19.88 -1.47 5.04
C VAL A 331 20.04 -2.63 4.05
N ILE A 332 18.94 -2.97 3.37
CA ILE A 332 18.90 -3.97 2.31
C ILE A 332 18.29 -3.34 1.06
N GLU A 333 19.06 -3.29 -0.01
CA GLU A 333 18.63 -2.87 -1.35
C GLU A 333 18.44 -4.09 -2.24
N CYS A 334 17.39 -4.09 -3.06
CA CYS A 334 17.10 -5.18 -3.99
C CYS A 334 17.22 -4.70 -5.45
N LYS A 335 17.80 -5.55 -6.30
CA LYS A 335 17.92 -5.29 -7.74
C LYS A 335 17.61 -6.54 -8.54
N ILE A 336 16.88 -6.35 -9.64
CA ILE A 336 16.62 -7.38 -10.64
C ILE A 336 17.58 -7.19 -11.81
N VAL A 337 18.15 -8.29 -12.31
CA VAL A 337 19.04 -8.27 -13.48
C VAL A 337 18.21 -8.27 -14.76
N TYR A 338 18.23 -7.15 -15.50
CA TYR A 338 17.65 -7.02 -16.84
C TYR A 338 18.67 -7.07 -17.98
N GLY A 339 19.95 -6.86 -17.65
CA GLY A 339 21.06 -6.83 -18.61
C GLY A 339 22.34 -7.34 -17.97
N SER A 340 23.39 -6.52 -17.96
CA SER A 340 24.63 -6.88 -17.26
C SER A 340 24.43 -6.87 -15.74
N ARG A 341 24.92 -7.94 -15.10
CA ARG A 341 24.97 -8.08 -13.64
C ARG A 341 25.85 -6.99 -13.03
N GLU A 342 26.99 -6.70 -13.64
CA GLU A 342 27.94 -5.67 -13.22
C GLU A 342 27.30 -4.27 -13.23
N ALA A 343 26.60 -3.94 -14.32
CA ALA A 343 25.87 -2.67 -14.42
C ALA A 343 24.75 -2.56 -13.37
N THR A 344 24.09 -3.68 -13.07
CA THR A 344 23.04 -3.75 -12.05
C THR A 344 23.61 -3.54 -10.64
N ILE A 345 24.74 -4.19 -10.33
CA ILE A 345 25.47 -4.02 -9.06
C ILE A 345 25.94 -2.58 -8.90
N SER A 346 26.58 -1.99 -9.92
CA SER A 346 27.07 -0.60 -9.84
C SER A 346 25.95 0.39 -9.53
N LYS A 347 24.79 0.28 -10.21
CA LYS A 347 23.62 1.11 -9.91
C LYS A 347 23.06 0.90 -8.50
N GLY A 348 23.07 -0.36 -8.02
CA GLY A 348 22.63 -0.71 -6.67
C GLY A 348 23.54 -0.16 -5.58
N LEU A 349 24.85 -0.21 -5.77
CA LEU A 349 25.84 0.32 -4.83
C LEU A 349 25.66 1.82 -4.58
N ASP A 350 25.45 2.61 -5.64
CA ASP A 350 25.24 4.06 -5.48
C ASP A 350 23.93 4.40 -4.76
N GLN A 351 22.89 3.56 -4.91
CA GLN A 351 21.61 3.76 -4.25
C GLN A 351 21.65 3.37 -2.77
N VAL A 352 22.13 2.16 -2.49
CA VAL A 352 22.17 1.63 -1.13
C VAL A 352 23.07 2.47 -0.21
N MET A 353 24.14 3.04 -0.74
CA MET A 353 25.03 3.92 0.02
C MET A 353 24.36 5.22 0.46
N ARG A 354 23.64 5.89 -0.46
CA ARG A 354 22.88 7.11 -0.12
C ARG A 354 21.86 6.84 0.97
N TYR A 355 21.25 5.66 0.95
CA TYR A 355 20.28 5.28 1.95
C TYR A 355 20.93 4.91 3.29
N ALA A 356 22.01 4.13 3.28
CA ALA A 356 22.77 3.77 4.47
C ALA A 356 23.36 4.99 5.20
N ASP A 357 23.75 6.04 4.48
CA ASP A 357 24.17 7.31 5.05
C ASP A 357 23.02 8.02 5.77
N ARG A 358 21.84 8.07 5.15
CA ARG A 358 20.63 8.71 5.73
C ARG A 358 20.18 8.01 7.02
N CYS A 359 20.16 6.69 7.04
CA CYS A 359 19.65 5.93 8.20
C CYS A 359 20.71 5.69 9.28
N GLY A 360 21.98 6.00 9.04
CA GLY A 360 23.08 5.63 9.94
C GLY A 360 23.22 4.11 10.09
N ALA A 361 23.09 3.37 8.99
CA ALA A 361 23.17 1.91 9.00
C ALA A 361 24.61 1.41 9.24
N GLU A 362 24.73 0.41 10.11
CA GLU A 362 25.98 -0.24 10.49
C GLU A 362 26.39 -1.28 9.44
N GLU A 363 25.40 -1.99 8.89
CA GLU A 363 25.58 -3.02 7.88
C GLU A 363 24.70 -2.74 6.66
N VAL A 364 25.27 -2.97 5.49
CA VAL A 364 24.68 -2.63 4.21
C VAL A 364 24.69 -3.83 3.29
N TYR A 365 23.51 -4.17 2.76
CA TYR A 365 23.28 -5.35 1.95
C TYR A 365 22.70 -4.99 0.59
N LEU A 366 23.21 -5.64 -0.46
CA LEU A 366 22.68 -5.52 -1.82
C LEU A 366 22.33 -6.92 -2.35
N LEU A 367 21.05 -7.15 -2.61
CA LEU A 367 20.54 -8.42 -3.13
C LEU A 367 20.29 -8.29 -4.64
N ILE A 368 20.92 -9.16 -5.41
CA ILE A 368 20.84 -9.22 -6.87
C ILE A 368 20.06 -10.47 -7.26
N PHE A 369 18.89 -10.28 -7.86
CA PHE A 369 18.01 -11.33 -8.32
C PHE A 369 18.16 -11.56 -9.83
N ASP A 370 18.64 -12.74 -10.23
CA ASP A 370 18.83 -13.17 -11.61
C ASP A 370 17.74 -14.16 -12.02
N ARG A 371 16.71 -13.64 -12.71
CA ARG A 371 15.53 -14.40 -13.10
C ARG A 371 15.70 -15.23 -14.38
N ASP A 372 16.90 -15.24 -14.96
CA ASP A 372 17.17 -16.02 -16.18
C ASP A 372 17.03 -17.51 -15.91
N THR A 373 15.96 -18.14 -16.44
CA THR A 373 15.68 -19.57 -16.25
C THR A 373 16.66 -20.48 -16.98
N LYS A 374 17.52 -19.93 -17.85
CA LYS A 374 18.55 -20.70 -18.57
C LYS A 374 19.84 -20.86 -17.76
N LYS A 375 20.07 -20.01 -16.76
CA LYS A 375 21.24 -20.11 -15.88
C LYS A 375 20.95 -21.07 -14.74
N SER A 376 21.95 -21.88 -14.41
CA SER A 376 21.93 -22.71 -13.21
C SER A 376 21.99 -21.88 -11.94
N TRP A 377 21.50 -22.43 -10.83
CA TRP A 377 21.61 -21.78 -9.51
C TRP A 377 23.05 -21.47 -9.10
N ASP A 378 24.00 -22.31 -9.50
CA ASP A 378 25.41 -22.12 -9.16
C ASP A 378 26.03 -20.92 -9.92
N GLU A 379 25.44 -20.49 -11.04
CA GLU A 379 25.83 -19.25 -11.75
C GLU A 379 25.20 -17.98 -11.14
N LYS A 380 24.10 -18.14 -10.39
CA LYS A 380 23.33 -17.04 -9.78
C LYS A 380 23.75 -16.78 -8.34
N ILE A 381 24.00 -17.85 -7.59
CA ILE A 381 24.34 -17.80 -6.18
C ILE A 381 25.78 -17.36 -5.99
N PHE A 382 25.95 -16.22 -5.32
CA PHE A 382 27.24 -15.79 -4.82
C PHE A 382 27.04 -14.92 -3.58
N ASN A 383 28.10 -14.79 -2.77
CA ASN A 383 28.22 -13.73 -1.80
C ASN A 383 29.60 -13.08 -1.94
N GLN A 384 29.66 -11.77 -1.79
CA GLN A 384 30.93 -11.04 -1.81
C GLN A 384 30.83 -9.75 -1.02
N ILE A 385 31.96 -9.30 -0.46
CA ILE A 385 32.05 -8.02 0.24
C ILE A 385 32.82 -7.06 -0.67
N ILE A 386 32.22 -5.91 -0.95
CA ILE A 386 32.85 -4.83 -1.71
C ILE A 386 32.99 -3.61 -0.81
N GLU A 387 34.10 -2.89 -0.93
CA GLU A 387 34.24 -1.57 -0.35
C GLU A 387 33.80 -0.52 -1.38
N HIS A 388 32.77 0.27 -1.06
CA HIS A 388 32.29 1.36 -1.90
C HIS A 388 32.17 2.63 -1.06
N GLN A 389 32.80 3.72 -1.50
CA GLN A 389 32.79 5.01 -0.79
C GLN A 389 33.20 4.90 0.70
N GLY A 390 34.13 4.00 1.03
CA GLY A 390 34.66 3.82 2.39
C GLY A 390 33.76 3.01 3.34
N ARG A 391 32.68 2.39 2.85
CA ARG A 391 31.88 1.42 3.62
C ARG A 391 31.90 0.05 2.96
N LYS A 392 31.76 -0.99 3.78
CA LYS A 392 31.59 -2.37 3.32
C LYS A 392 30.13 -2.61 2.95
N VAL A 393 29.91 -3.16 1.76
CA VAL A 393 28.61 -3.62 1.29
C VAL A 393 28.71 -5.12 1.01
N THR A 394 27.83 -5.91 1.62
CA THR A 394 27.73 -7.34 1.35
C THR A 394 26.71 -7.57 0.26
N ILE A 395 27.14 -8.18 -0.85
CA ILE A 395 26.32 -8.46 -2.02
C ILE A 395 25.95 -9.93 -2.02
N PHE A 396 24.67 -10.22 -2.17
CA PHE A 396 24.13 -11.57 -2.37
C PHE A 396 23.56 -11.69 -3.79
N GLY A 397 23.98 -12.69 -4.54
CA GLY A 397 23.35 -13.09 -5.80
C GLY A 397 22.42 -14.27 -5.59
N MET A 398 21.26 -14.27 -6.24
CA MET A 398 20.33 -15.39 -6.22
C MET A 398 19.49 -15.47 -7.49
#